data_AF-A0AAV5E929-F1
#
_entry.id   AF-A0AAV5E929-F1
#
_cell.length_a   1.000
_cell.length_b   1.000
_cell.length_c   1.000
_cell.angle_alpha   90.00
_cell.angle_beta   90.00
_cell.angle_gamma   90.00
#
_symmetry.space_group_name_H-M   'P 1'
#
loop_
_entity.id
_entity.type
_entity.pdbx_description
1 polymer ?
#
loop_
_entity_poly.entity_id
_entity_poly.type
_entity_poly.pdbx_seq_one_letter_code
_entity_poly.pdbx_strand_id
1 'polypeptide(L)'
;MREELPGPPPAAARVSSSSLLVLVQLLLLASRASCWLCPADAEGQFMGTAGDGSPACGDRSVDGRFSFGFASSPGKRASMEDFYEARTDTIDGAIVGLFGVYDGHGGARAAEYVKQHLFSNLIKHQKFFSDTKAAIAETYTHTDSEFLKADSSQTRDAGSTASTAIVVGDRLIVANVGDSRAVVCKGGEGKSIVSNILCISIAVSKDHKPDRSEERQRIEDAGGFVMWAGTWRVGGVLAVSRAFGDKLLKQYVVADPDIKEEVVDKTLEFLILASDGLWDVVSNEEAVAMVRPIQDPEQAAEKLLLEAFQRGSSDNITVVIVRFLDGTVGDGSGEKKEKEEVKEKAQEKEEVKEKAQEKKKETTNDPTS
;
A
#
# COMPACT_ATOMS: atom_id res chain seq x y z
N MET A 1 16.31 -72.76 -43.58
CA MET A 1 16.33 -71.33 -43.96
C MET A 1 16.24 -70.54 -42.67
N ARG A 2 17.34 -69.91 -42.27
CA ARG A 2 17.44 -69.01 -41.11
C ARG A 2 17.78 -67.63 -41.68
N GLU A 3 16.97 -66.63 -41.41
CA GLU A 3 17.27 -65.23 -41.72
C GLU A 3 18.21 -64.68 -40.66
N GLU A 4 19.33 -64.11 -41.10
CA GLU A 4 20.31 -63.42 -40.24
C GLU A 4 20.02 -61.92 -40.16
N LEU A 5 20.06 -61.38 -38.94
CA LEU A 5 20.05 -59.95 -38.66
C LEU A 5 21.45 -59.37 -38.86
N PRO A 6 21.60 -58.13 -39.39
CA PRO A 6 22.91 -57.53 -39.61
C PRO A 6 23.60 -57.12 -38.30
N GLY A 7 24.87 -57.52 -38.18
CA GLY A 7 25.75 -57.21 -37.05
C GLY A 7 26.28 -55.77 -37.01
N PRO A 8 26.93 -55.38 -35.90
CA PRO A 8 27.34 -54.00 -35.65
C PRO A 8 28.58 -53.58 -36.47
N PRO A 9 28.73 -52.28 -36.80
CA PRO A 9 29.91 -51.78 -37.50
C PRO A 9 31.15 -51.72 -36.59
N PRO A 10 32.37 -51.79 -37.16
CA PRO A 10 33.61 -51.92 -36.41
C PRO A 10 34.11 -50.60 -35.81
N ALA A 11 34.80 -50.72 -34.67
CA ALA A 11 35.52 -49.63 -34.03
C ALA A 11 36.83 -49.32 -34.77
N ALA A 12 37.12 -48.03 -34.99
CA ALA A 12 38.42 -47.57 -35.45
C ALA A 12 38.88 -46.28 -34.75
N ALA A 13 40.07 -46.40 -34.16
CA ALA A 13 41.13 -45.41 -33.96
C ALA A 13 40.88 -44.17 -33.07
N ARG A 14 41.51 -44.21 -31.88
CA ARG A 14 41.93 -43.04 -31.12
C ARG A 14 42.99 -42.27 -31.92
N VAL A 15 42.81 -40.95 -32.06
CA VAL A 15 43.88 -40.02 -32.44
C VAL A 15 43.93 -38.84 -31.47
N SER A 16 45.18 -38.50 -31.16
CA SER A 16 45.75 -37.58 -30.17
C SER A 16 45.12 -36.19 -30.03
N SER A 17 45.11 -35.73 -28.78
CA SER A 17 44.89 -34.37 -28.31
C SER A 17 45.99 -33.41 -28.79
N SER A 18 45.67 -32.53 -29.74
CA SER A 18 46.19 -31.15 -29.86
C SER A 18 45.66 -30.55 -31.18
N SER A 19 45.20 -29.30 -31.12
CA SER A 19 44.62 -28.50 -32.22
C SER A 19 43.08 -28.52 -32.30
N LEU A 20 42.44 -28.13 -31.19
CA LEU A 20 41.07 -27.62 -31.16
C LEU A 20 41.05 -26.19 -30.58
N LEU A 21 41.96 -25.36 -31.08
CA LEU A 21 41.91 -23.89 -30.98
C LEU A 21 42.16 -23.42 -32.42
N VAL A 22 41.40 -22.42 -32.89
CA VAL A 22 41.37 -21.93 -34.28
C VAL A 22 40.39 -22.68 -35.20
N LEU A 23 39.08 -22.68 -34.87
CA LEU A 23 38.00 -22.52 -35.87
C LEU A 23 36.58 -22.30 -35.29
N VAL A 24 36.44 -21.58 -34.15
CA VAL A 24 35.15 -21.04 -33.68
C VAL A 24 35.35 -19.58 -33.25
N GLN A 25 35.89 -18.77 -34.17
CA GLN A 25 36.09 -17.33 -33.95
C GLN A 25 35.88 -16.52 -35.23
N LEU A 26 34.83 -16.84 -35.98
CA LEU A 26 34.41 -16.12 -37.18
C LEU A 26 32.94 -16.42 -37.53
N LEU A 27 32.00 -16.03 -36.66
CA LEU A 27 30.57 -15.89 -37.03
C LEU A 27 29.70 -15.08 -36.04
N LEU A 28 30.28 -14.07 -35.36
CA LEU A 28 29.51 -13.07 -34.57
C LEU A 28 30.07 -11.65 -34.78
N LEU A 29 30.25 -11.26 -36.04
CA LEU A 29 30.56 -9.89 -36.44
C LEU A 29 29.62 -9.49 -37.59
N ALA A 30 28.38 -9.11 -37.24
CA ALA A 30 27.50 -8.24 -38.03
C ALA A 30 26.19 -7.95 -37.27
N SER A 31 26.25 -7.08 -36.26
CA SER A 31 25.24 -6.02 -36.00
C SER A 31 25.58 -5.31 -34.68
N ARG A 32 26.60 -4.45 -34.73
CA ARG A 32 26.90 -3.46 -33.70
C ARG A 32 27.41 -2.18 -34.37
N ALA A 33 26.48 -1.25 -34.58
CA ALA A 33 26.62 0.20 -34.67
C ALA A 33 25.17 0.71 -34.72
N SER A 34 24.64 1.44 -33.74
CA SER A 34 25.13 2.75 -33.32
C SER A 34 25.03 2.92 -31.81
N CYS A 35 26.20 3.05 -31.19
CA CYS A 35 26.38 3.56 -29.85
C CYS A 35 26.53 5.08 -30.00
N TRP A 36 25.58 5.86 -29.48
CA TRP A 36 25.86 7.25 -29.13
C TRP A 36 26.19 7.26 -27.64
N LEU A 37 27.43 7.65 -27.36
CA LEU A 37 27.91 8.01 -26.03
C LEU A 37 27.13 9.23 -25.53
N CYS A 38 26.66 9.20 -24.29
CA CYS A 38 26.60 10.38 -23.45
C CYS A 38 27.45 10.12 -22.20
N PRO A 39 28.28 11.10 -21.76
CA PRO A 39 29.15 10.94 -20.62
C PRO A 39 28.35 11.00 -19.31
N ALA A 40 28.89 10.34 -18.29
CA ALA A 40 28.47 10.51 -16.92
C ALA A 40 28.91 11.90 -16.44
N ASP A 41 27.95 12.82 -16.33
CA ASP A 41 28.08 13.99 -15.46
C ASP A 41 27.19 13.77 -14.24
N ALA A 42 27.76 14.06 -13.08
CA ALA A 42 27.09 14.07 -11.79
C ALA A 42 25.87 15.00 -11.83
N GLU A 43 24.87 14.72 -10.98
CA GLU A 43 23.54 15.36 -10.90
C GLU A 43 22.48 14.68 -11.80
N GLY A 44 21.97 13.53 -11.35
CA GLY A 44 20.95 12.75 -12.06
C GLY A 44 19.54 13.32 -11.93
N GLN A 45 19.17 14.26 -12.81
CA GLN A 45 17.79 14.67 -13.05
C GLN A 45 17.21 13.83 -14.20
N PHE A 46 16.20 13.00 -13.94
CA PHE A 46 15.48 12.23 -14.95
C PHE A 46 14.63 13.17 -15.84
N MET A 47 14.95 13.26 -17.14
CA MET A 47 14.06 13.87 -18.16
C MET A 47 13.30 12.75 -18.89
N GLY A 48 12.03 12.57 -18.54
CA GLY A 48 11.07 11.72 -19.25
C GLY A 48 10.23 12.53 -20.23
N THR A 49 10.06 12.00 -21.44
CA THR A 49 9.21 12.56 -22.51
C THR A 49 7.73 12.49 -22.15
N ALA A 50 7.00 13.56 -22.43
CA ALA A 50 5.59 13.75 -22.11
C ALA A 50 4.67 12.66 -22.71
N GLY A 51 3.99 11.94 -21.82
CA GLY A 51 2.90 11.00 -22.07
C GLY A 51 2.38 10.47 -20.73
N ASP A 52 1.30 11.08 -20.24
CA ASP A 52 0.38 10.70 -19.15
C ASP A 52 0.89 9.85 -17.96
N GLY A 53 0.78 10.42 -16.75
CA GLY A 53 0.86 9.72 -15.46
C GLY A 53 2.14 9.99 -14.65
N SER A 54 2.07 10.84 -13.63
CA SER A 54 3.06 10.80 -12.55
C SER A 54 2.92 9.45 -11.81
N PRO A 55 4.02 8.76 -11.46
CA PRO A 55 3.99 7.45 -10.79
C PRO A 55 3.55 7.52 -9.31
N ALA A 56 3.22 8.72 -8.82
CA ALA A 56 2.88 9.01 -7.45
C ALA A 56 1.86 10.17 -7.42
N CYS A 57 0.93 10.12 -6.44
CA CYS A 57 -0.04 11.18 -6.16
C CYS A 57 -0.49 11.08 -4.71
N GLY A 58 -0.39 12.19 -3.98
CA GLY A 58 -0.93 12.34 -2.62
C GLY A 58 -2.19 13.21 -2.55
N ASP A 59 -2.99 12.98 -1.52
CA ASP A 59 -4.17 13.80 -1.19
C ASP A 59 -4.41 13.83 0.34
N ARG A 60 -5.37 14.64 0.79
CA ARG A 60 -5.72 14.82 2.19
C ARG A 60 -7.22 14.68 2.41
N SER A 61 -7.60 14.05 3.51
CA SER A 61 -9.00 14.02 3.97
C SER A 61 -9.57 15.43 4.09
N VAL A 62 -10.85 15.57 3.79
CA VAL A 62 -11.57 16.87 3.80
C VAL A 62 -11.55 17.51 5.20
N ASP A 63 -11.62 16.72 6.26
CA ASP A 63 -11.52 17.19 7.66
C ASP A 63 -10.08 17.39 8.15
N GLY A 64 -9.09 17.11 7.30
CA GLY A 64 -7.67 17.24 7.63
C GLY A 64 -7.18 16.24 8.68
N ARG A 65 -7.92 15.18 9.01
CA ARG A 65 -7.50 14.17 10.01
C ARG A 65 -6.44 13.21 9.50
N PHE A 66 -6.31 13.04 8.19
CA PHE A 66 -5.25 12.24 7.60
C PHE A 66 -4.86 12.73 6.21
N SER A 67 -3.61 12.49 5.82
CA SER A 67 -3.12 12.60 4.45
C SER A 67 -2.63 11.25 3.97
N PHE A 68 -2.60 11.05 2.66
CA PHE A 68 -2.17 9.79 2.09
C PHE A 68 -1.48 10.00 0.75
N GLY A 69 -0.70 9.02 0.35
CA GLY A 69 0.04 8.99 -0.90
C GLY A 69 0.42 7.58 -1.24
N PHE A 70 0.77 7.34 -2.50
CA PHE A 70 1.13 6.02 -2.98
C PHE A 70 2.23 6.10 -4.02
N ALA A 71 2.92 4.98 -4.21
CA ALA A 71 3.86 4.78 -5.29
C ALA A 71 3.72 3.34 -5.79
N SER A 72 3.76 3.16 -7.10
CA SER A 72 3.51 1.85 -7.71
C SER A 72 4.35 1.67 -8.98
N SER A 73 4.97 0.51 -9.16
CA SER A 73 5.86 0.23 -10.29
C SER A 73 5.84 -1.26 -10.67
N PRO A 74 5.91 -1.59 -11.97
CA PRO A 74 6.07 -2.97 -12.42
C PRO A 74 7.40 -3.60 -11.98
N GLY A 75 8.36 -2.79 -11.52
CA GLY A 75 9.68 -3.26 -11.10
C GLY A 75 10.39 -3.95 -12.25
N LYS A 76 10.77 -5.22 -12.05
CA LYS A 76 11.44 -6.05 -13.07
C LYS A 76 10.47 -6.95 -13.86
N ARG A 77 9.18 -6.98 -13.51
CA ARG A 77 8.17 -7.80 -14.19
C ARG A 77 7.82 -7.20 -15.55
N ALA A 78 7.37 -8.05 -16.48
CA ALA A 78 6.95 -7.62 -17.81
C ALA A 78 5.54 -7.01 -17.82
N SER A 79 4.74 -7.26 -16.79
CA SER A 79 3.38 -6.76 -16.60
C SER A 79 3.23 -6.14 -15.20
N MET A 80 2.29 -5.20 -15.10
CA MET A 80 1.82 -4.67 -13.83
C MET A 80 0.48 -5.34 -13.50
N GLU A 81 0.49 -6.21 -12.49
CA GLU A 81 -0.68 -6.96 -12.00
C GLU A 81 -1.15 -6.44 -10.63
N ASP A 82 -0.32 -5.63 -9.96
CA ASP A 82 -0.69 -4.85 -8.77
C ASP A 82 -1.70 -3.73 -9.10
N PHE A 83 -2.66 -3.54 -8.20
CA PHE A 83 -3.55 -2.38 -8.14
C PHE A 83 -3.55 -1.78 -6.74
N TYR A 84 -3.99 -0.54 -6.65
CA TYR A 84 -4.24 0.12 -5.37
C TYR A 84 -5.48 1.01 -5.46
N GLU A 85 -5.96 1.39 -4.29
CA GLU A 85 -6.96 2.43 -4.12
C GLU A 85 -6.64 3.23 -2.88
N ALA A 86 -6.64 4.55 -3.00
CA ALA A 86 -6.48 5.46 -1.88
C ALA A 86 -7.41 6.64 -2.10
N ARG A 87 -8.52 6.67 -1.37
CA ARG A 87 -9.51 7.75 -1.51
C ARG A 87 -10.22 8.05 -0.20
N THR A 88 -10.94 9.16 -0.20
CA THR A 88 -11.89 9.49 0.86
C THR A 88 -13.28 9.64 0.29
N ASP A 89 -14.27 9.16 1.03
CA ASP A 89 -15.69 9.30 0.72
C ASP A 89 -16.40 9.98 1.89
N THR A 90 -17.53 10.64 1.61
CA THR A 90 -18.45 11.14 2.65
C THR A 90 -19.72 10.30 2.62
N ILE A 91 -19.96 9.51 3.67
CA ILE A 91 -21.05 8.54 3.76
C ILE A 91 -21.88 8.90 4.99
N ASP A 92 -23.17 9.19 4.81
CA ASP A 92 -24.08 9.63 5.87
C ASP A 92 -23.52 10.79 6.72
N GLY A 93 -22.76 11.70 6.08
CA GLY A 93 -22.11 12.85 6.72
C GLY A 93 -20.81 12.53 7.46
N ALA A 94 -20.39 11.26 7.53
CA ALA A 94 -19.11 10.85 8.08
C ALA A 94 -18.05 10.75 6.97
N ILE A 95 -16.85 11.28 7.24
CA ILE A 95 -15.69 11.11 6.36
C ILE A 95 -15.09 9.73 6.60
N VAL A 96 -14.91 8.99 5.50
CA VAL A 96 -14.38 7.64 5.48
C VAL A 96 -13.13 7.59 4.62
N GLY A 97 -12.04 7.05 5.15
CA GLY A 97 -10.84 6.73 4.38
C GLY A 97 -10.88 5.28 3.89
N LEU A 98 -10.59 5.06 2.61
CA LEU A 98 -10.62 3.75 1.96
C LEU A 98 -9.28 3.54 1.24
N PHE A 99 -8.49 2.61 1.76
CA PHE A 99 -7.13 2.35 1.29
C PHE A 99 -6.92 0.86 1.04
N GLY A 100 -6.39 0.48 -0.11
CA GLY A 100 -6.18 -0.92 -0.48
C GLY A 100 -4.98 -1.11 -1.38
N VAL A 101 -4.27 -2.21 -1.18
CA VAL A 101 -3.27 -2.76 -2.11
C VAL A 101 -3.74 -4.16 -2.50
N TYR A 102 -3.72 -4.44 -3.80
CA TYR A 102 -4.23 -5.66 -4.42
C TYR A 102 -3.12 -6.22 -5.32
N ASP A 103 -2.42 -7.23 -4.83
CA ASP A 103 -1.35 -7.90 -5.58
C ASP A 103 -1.99 -8.99 -6.45
N GLY A 104 -1.80 -8.91 -7.76
CA GLY A 104 -2.45 -9.79 -8.73
C GLY A 104 -1.53 -10.90 -9.21
N HIS A 105 -2.08 -12.11 -9.37
CA HIS A 105 -1.35 -13.24 -9.94
C HIS A 105 -2.19 -13.99 -10.97
N GLY A 106 -1.53 -14.58 -11.97
CA GLY A 106 -2.22 -15.28 -13.06
C GLY A 106 -2.98 -14.33 -14.01
N GLY A 107 -2.63 -13.04 -13.99
CA GLY A 107 -3.30 -11.96 -14.71
C GLY A 107 -3.88 -10.88 -13.78
N ALA A 108 -3.85 -9.64 -14.25
CA ALA A 108 -4.39 -8.46 -13.56
C ALA A 108 -5.91 -8.46 -13.25
N ARG A 109 -6.70 -9.39 -13.82
CA ARG A 109 -8.17 -9.32 -13.82
C ARG A 109 -8.80 -9.40 -12.44
N ALA A 110 -8.28 -10.27 -11.57
CA ALA A 110 -8.81 -10.42 -10.22
C ALA A 110 -8.53 -9.16 -9.38
N ALA A 111 -7.29 -8.68 -9.39
CA ALA A 111 -6.88 -7.47 -8.68
C ALA A 111 -7.67 -6.23 -9.17
N GLU A 112 -7.81 -6.07 -10.49
CA GLU A 112 -8.61 -5.01 -11.10
C GLU A 112 -10.08 -5.07 -10.64
N TYR A 113 -10.68 -6.27 -10.67
CA TYR A 113 -12.07 -6.45 -10.27
C TYR A 113 -12.28 -6.12 -8.79
N VAL A 114 -11.41 -6.65 -7.91
CA VAL A 114 -11.47 -6.38 -6.47
C VAL A 114 -11.34 -4.89 -6.20
N LYS A 115 -10.37 -4.21 -6.83
CA LYS A 115 -10.20 -2.76 -6.74
C LYS A 115 -11.46 -1.99 -7.16
N GLN A 116 -12.17 -2.42 -8.20
CA GLN A 116 -13.36 -1.71 -8.68
C GLN A 116 -14.61 -1.92 -7.79
N HIS A 117 -14.73 -3.10 -7.17
CA HIS A 117 -15.98 -3.53 -6.56
C HIS A 117 -15.93 -3.61 -5.03
N LEU A 118 -14.78 -3.92 -4.41
CA LEU A 118 -14.70 -4.24 -2.99
C LEU A 118 -15.19 -3.09 -2.10
N PHE A 119 -14.59 -1.90 -2.23
CA PHE A 119 -15.05 -0.74 -1.45
C PHE A 119 -16.43 -0.26 -1.87
N SER A 120 -16.76 -0.31 -3.16
CA SER A 120 -18.10 0.04 -3.68
C SER A 120 -19.21 -0.83 -3.08
N ASN A 121 -18.94 -2.12 -2.84
CA ASN A 121 -19.84 -3.04 -2.17
C ASN A 121 -19.87 -2.79 -0.65
N LEU A 122 -18.71 -2.51 -0.04
CA LEU A 122 -18.58 -2.29 1.39
C LEU A 122 -19.37 -1.07 1.88
N ILE A 123 -19.23 0.07 1.20
CA ILE A 123 -19.90 1.32 1.61
C ILE A 123 -21.43 1.25 1.48
N LYS A 124 -21.94 0.34 0.63
CA LYS A 124 -23.38 0.06 0.48
C LYS A 124 -23.89 -1.00 1.45
N HIS A 125 -23.00 -1.62 2.22
CA HIS A 125 -23.36 -2.71 3.11
C HIS A 125 -24.19 -2.19 4.29
N GLN A 126 -25.30 -2.86 4.61
CA GLN A 126 -26.24 -2.40 5.65
C GLN A 126 -25.60 -2.31 7.05
N LYS A 127 -24.56 -3.10 7.29
CA LYS A 127 -23.80 -3.13 8.55
C LYS A 127 -22.60 -2.18 8.57
N PHE A 128 -22.38 -1.36 7.54
CA PHE A 128 -21.14 -0.60 7.39
C PHE A 128 -20.76 0.22 8.64
N PHE A 129 -21.73 0.95 9.22
CA PHE A 129 -21.51 1.71 10.47
C PHE A 129 -21.80 0.92 11.75
N SER A 130 -22.76 -0.01 11.73
CA SER A 130 -23.22 -0.72 12.95
C SER A 130 -22.31 -1.89 13.34
N ASP A 131 -21.77 -2.60 12.35
CA ASP A 131 -20.81 -3.69 12.54
C ASP A 131 -19.89 -3.76 11.31
N THR A 132 -18.93 -2.84 11.26
CA THR A 132 -17.99 -2.69 10.15
C THR A 132 -17.17 -3.97 9.92
N LYS A 133 -16.86 -4.74 10.96
CA LYS A 133 -16.09 -5.98 10.82
C LYS A 133 -16.90 -7.06 10.11
N ALA A 134 -18.15 -7.26 10.53
CA ALA A 134 -19.05 -8.17 9.81
C ALA A 134 -19.30 -7.69 8.38
N ALA A 135 -19.47 -6.39 8.17
CA ALA A 135 -19.63 -5.81 6.83
C ALA A 135 -18.44 -6.12 5.92
N ILE A 136 -17.21 -6.01 6.43
CA ILE A 136 -15.99 -6.34 5.69
C ILE A 136 -15.96 -7.84 5.34
N ALA A 137 -16.13 -8.74 6.32
CA ALA A 137 -16.08 -10.18 6.07
C ALA A 137 -17.14 -10.65 5.06
N GLU A 138 -18.37 -10.14 5.20
CA GLU A 138 -19.48 -10.43 4.27
C GLU A 138 -19.20 -9.85 2.88
N THR A 139 -18.65 -8.64 2.79
CA THR A 139 -18.31 -8.00 1.51
C THR A 139 -17.18 -8.72 0.78
N TYR A 140 -16.13 -9.14 1.48
CA TYR A 140 -15.02 -9.91 0.88
C TYR A 140 -15.54 -11.20 0.23
N THR A 141 -16.34 -11.97 0.97
CA THR A 141 -16.97 -13.20 0.47
C THR A 141 -17.90 -12.92 -0.71
N HIS A 142 -18.67 -11.83 -0.63
CA HIS A 142 -19.59 -11.42 -1.69
C HIS A 142 -18.85 -11.03 -2.98
N THR A 143 -17.87 -10.13 -2.90
CA THR A 143 -17.08 -9.67 -4.04
C THR A 143 -16.31 -10.81 -4.72
N ASP A 144 -15.75 -11.75 -3.94
CA ASP A 144 -15.12 -12.96 -4.48
C ASP A 144 -16.12 -13.84 -5.24
N SER A 145 -17.30 -14.06 -4.65
CA SER A 145 -18.37 -14.83 -5.28
C SER A 145 -18.88 -14.18 -6.58
N GLU A 146 -18.94 -12.85 -6.65
CA GLU A 146 -19.30 -12.12 -7.86
C GLU A 146 -18.22 -12.26 -8.94
N PHE A 147 -16.95 -12.12 -8.59
CA PHE A 147 -15.83 -12.33 -9.51
C PHE A 147 -15.84 -13.73 -10.11
N LEU A 148 -15.97 -14.78 -9.30
CA LEU A 148 -15.97 -16.18 -9.75
C LEU A 148 -17.12 -16.53 -10.70
N LYS A 149 -18.26 -15.81 -10.57
CA LYS A 149 -19.42 -15.94 -11.46
C LYS A 149 -19.23 -15.15 -12.76
N ALA A 150 -18.68 -13.94 -12.67
CA ALA A 150 -18.40 -13.08 -13.81
C ALA A 150 -17.27 -13.64 -14.67
N ASP A 151 -16.29 -14.30 -14.06
CA ASP A 151 -15.18 -14.92 -14.78
C ASP A 151 -15.60 -16.24 -15.45
N SER A 152 -15.95 -16.11 -16.73
CA SER A 152 -16.22 -17.22 -17.64
C SER A 152 -14.95 -17.80 -18.28
N SER A 153 -13.76 -17.23 -18.03
CA SER A 153 -12.53 -17.72 -18.64
C SER A 153 -12.12 -19.03 -17.98
N GLN A 154 -12.21 -20.13 -18.72
CA GLN A 154 -11.74 -21.44 -18.25
C GLN A 154 -10.22 -21.60 -18.37
N THR A 155 -9.54 -20.65 -19.01
CA THR A 155 -8.14 -20.81 -19.44
C THR A 155 -7.14 -20.02 -18.59
N ARG A 156 -7.59 -19.13 -17.71
CA ARG A 156 -6.71 -18.32 -16.86
C ARG A 156 -7.28 -18.23 -15.45
N ASP A 157 -6.66 -18.96 -14.52
CA ASP A 157 -6.99 -18.88 -13.10
C ASP A 157 -6.27 -17.67 -12.51
N ALA A 158 -6.95 -16.52 -12.51
CA ALA A 158 -6.42 -15.28 -11.95
C ALA A 158 -6.86 -15.16 -10.49
N GLY A 159 -5.99 -14.62 -9.65
CA GLY A 159 -6.29 -14.33 -8.26
C GLY A 159 -5.62 -13.04 -7.81
N SER A 160 -6.00 -12.61 -6.60
CA SER A 160 -5.41 -11.42 -6.01
C SER A 160 -5.46 -11.45 -4.49
N THR A 161 -4.45 -10.86 -3.88
CA THR A 161 -4.46 -10.48 -2.47
C THR A 161 -5.30 -9.22 -2.26
N ALA A 162 -5.62 -8.90 -1.01
CA ALA A 162 -6.14 -7.60 -0.64
C ALA A 162 -5.72 -7.26 0.79
N SER A 163 -4.87 -6.25 0.93
CA SER A 163 -4.58 -5.61 2.21
C SER A 163 -5.28 -4.25 2.23
N THR A 164 -6.37 -4.14 2.99
CA THR A 164 -7.18 -2.92 3.04
C THR A 164 -7.18 -2.29 4.43
N ALA A 165 -7.38 -0.98 4.46
CA ALA A 165 -7.57 -0.19 5.65
C ALA A 165 -8.75 0.77 5.46
N ILE A 166 -9.67 0.72 6.41
CA ILE A 166 -10.89 1.52 6.43
C ILE A 166 -10.83 2.41 7.67
N VAL A 167 -10.88 3.72 7.46
CA VAL A 167 -10.88 4.72 8.54
C VAL A 167 -12.29 5.28 8.69
N VAL A 168 -12.95 5.01 9.81
CA VAL A 168 -14.31 5.52 10.12
C VAL A 168 -14.30 6.10 11.52
N GLY A 169 -14.55 7.41 11.66
CA GLY A 169 -14.38 8.07 12.94
C GLY A 169 -12.93 7.96 13.43
N ASP A 170 -12.73 7.54 14.67
CA ASP A 170 -11.42 7.25 15.28
C ASP A 170 -11.00 5.78 15.12
N ARG A 171 -11.67 5.00 14.28
CA ARG A 171 -11.40 3.58 14.10
C ARG A 171 -10.63 3.35 12.80
N LEU A 172 -9.51 2.65 12.90
CA LEU A 172 -8.77 2.08 11.78
C LEU A 172 -9.04 0.57 11.76
N ILE A 173 -9.74 0.09 10.74
CA ILE A 173 -10.03 -1.33 10.54
C ILE A 173 -9.19 -1.83 9.37
N VAL A 174 -8.26 -2.73 9.65
CA VAL A 174 -7.41 -3.39 8.65
C VAL A 174 -7.93 -4.78 8.38
N ALA A 175 -8.06 -5.14 7.10
CA ALA A 175 -8.50 -6.45 6.66
C ALA A 175 -7.55 -7.01 5.61
N ASN A 176 -7.07 -8.23 5.82
CA ASN A 176 -6.06 -8.84 4.97
C ASN A 176 -6.49 -10.20 4.42
N VAL A 177 -6.25 -10.41 3.13
CA VAL A 177 -6.32 -11.68 2.41
C VAL A 177 -5.04 -11.77 1.57
N GLY A 178 -4.26 -12.85 1.72
CA GLY A 178 -2.98 -13.02 1.05
C GLY A 178 -1.78 -12.53 1.87
N ASP A 179 -0.69 -12.19 1.19
CA ASP A 179 0.63 -11.88 1.74
C ASP A 179 1.11 -10.45 1.47
N SER A 180 0.26 -9.60 0.89
CA SER A 180 0.36 -8.15 1.14
C SER A 180 0.23 -7.87 2.64
N ARG A 181 0.85 -6.78 3.10
CA ARG A 181 0.96 -6.49 4.55
C ARG A 181 0.65 -5.05 4.89
N ALA A 182 0.10 -4.88 6.09
CA ALA A 182 -0.23 -3.63 6.74
C ALA A 182 0.60 -3.45 8.02
N VAL A 183 1.33 -2.34 8.14
CA VAL A 183 2.17 -2.01 9.30
C VAL A 183 1.84 -0.60 9.77
N VAL A 184 1.58 -0.43 11.06
CA VAL A 184 1.41 0.89 11.68
C VAL A 184 2.65 1.29 12.46
N CYS A 185 2.93 2.59 12.47
CA CYS A 185 3.88 3.21 13.39
C CYS A 185 3.10 3.84 14.55
N LYS A 186 3.44 3.44 15.78
CA LYS A 186 2.98 4.14 16.99
C LYS A 186 4.15 4.82 17.69
N GLY A 187 4.06 6.14 17.88
CA GLY A 187 5.00 6.94 18.66
C GLY A 187 4.61 7.04 20.14
N GLY A 188 5.45 7.67 20.95
CA GLY A 188 5.09 8.06 22.32
C GLY A 188 4.13 9.26 22.35
N GLU A 189 3.59 9.58 23.54
CA GLU A 189 2.68 10.72 23.71
C GLU A 189 3.38 12.04 23.33
N GLY A 190 3.06 12.55 22.13
CA GLY A 190 3.61 13.77 21.56
C GLY A 190 4.28 13.51 20.21
N LYS A 191 3.61 13.92 19.11
CA LYS A 191 4.12 13.85 17.72
C LYS A 191 5.27 14.82 17.43
N SER A 192 6.12 15.10 18.42
CA SER A 192 7.31 15.91 18.24
C SER A 192 8.40 15.03 17.64
N ILE A 193 8.57 15.15 16.32
CA ILE A 193 9.67 14.59 15.50
C ILE A 193 11.08 15.01 16.04
N VAL A 194 11.12 15.89 17.04
CA VAL A 194 12.34 16.48 17.62
C VAL A 194 12.90 15.69 18.81
N SER A 195 12.27 14.58 19.22
CA SER A 195 12.74 13.78 20.35
C SER A 195 13.01 12.34 19.92
N ASN A 196 14.06 11.73 20.48
CA ASN A 196 14.43 10.31 20.38
C ASN A 196 13.35 9.38 20.99
N ILE A 197 12.07 9.72 20.86
CA ILE A 197 10.94 8.91 21.28
C ILE A 197 10.91 7.68 20.37
N LEU A 198 11.14 6.53 21.01
CA LEU A 198 11.00 5.21 20.43
C LEU A 198 9.59 5.10 19.80
N CYS A 199 9.52 4.92 18.48
CA CYS A 199 8.31 4.41 17.85
C CYS A 199 8.38 2.90 17.78
N ILE A 200 7.22 2.27 17.73
CA ILE A 200 7.08 0.83 17.53
C ILE A 200 6.42 0.58 16.18
N SER A 201 7.02 -0.32 15.40
CA SER A 201 6.40 -0.96 14.22
C SER A 201 5.48 -2.07 14.70
N ILE A 202 4.22 -2.04 14.29
CA ILE A 202 3.26 -3.11 14.60
C ILE A 202 2.66 -3.59 13.28
N ALA A 203 2.90 -4.85 12.93
CA ALA A 203 2.17 -5.51 11.87
C ALA A 203 0.71 -5.71 12.32
N VAL A 204 -0.21 -5.02 11.65
CA VAL A 204 -1.66 -5.07 11.92
C VAL A 204 -2.39 -6.01 10.97
N SER A 205 -1.67 -6.62 10.02
CA SER A 205 -2.09 -7.81 9.31
C SER A 205 -1.12 -8.96 9.54
N LYS A 206 -1.52 -10.17 9.13
CA LYS A 206 -0.65 -11.33 9.06
C LYS A 206 -0.69 -11.89 7.65
N ASP A 207 0.48 -12.25 7.13
CA ASP A 207 0.59 -12.85 5.81
C ASP A 207 -0.03 -14.26 5.83
N HIS A 208 -0.80 -14.57 4.80
CA HIS A 208 -1.44 -15.87 4.60
C HIS A 208 -0.55 -16.75 3.73
N LYS A 209 0.55 -17.24 4.33
CA LYS A 209 1.47 -18.18 3.67
C LYS A 209 1.07 -19.64 3.94
N PRO A 210 1.18 -20.56 2.95
CA PRO A 210 0.72 -21.95 3.08
C PRO A 210 1.36 -22.77 4.20
N ASP A 211 2.54 -22.40 4.70
CA ASP A 211 3.23 -23.12 5.79
C ASP A 211 2.84 -22.68 7.20
N ARG A 212 2.04 -21.62 7.32
CA ARG A 212 1.49 -21.24 8.62
C ARG A 212 0.58 -22.34 9.13
N SER A 213 0.75 -22.73 10.40
CA SER A 213 0.12 -23.92 10.94
C SER A 213 -1.41 -23.92 10.83
N GLU A 214 -2.06 -22.78 11.09
CA GLU A 214 -3.51 -22.60 10.95
C GLU A 214 -3.97 -22.73 9.48
N GLU A 215 -3.23 -22.14 8.55
CA GLU A 215 -3.54 -22.19 7.11
C GLU A 215 -3.32 -23.57 6.52
N ARG A 216 -2.19 -24.19 6.86
CA ARG A 216 -1.85 -25.55 6.45
C ARG A 216 -2.90 -26.55 6.93
N GLN A 217 -3.28 -26.47 8.21
CA GLN A 217 -4.31 -27.33 8.78
C GLN A 217 -5.64 -27.15 8.02
N ARG A 218 -6.07 -25.91 7.77
CA ARG A 218 -7.29 -25.61 7.01
C ARG A 218 -7.25 -26.19 5.59
N ILE A 219 -6.11 -26.10 4.91
CA ILE A 219 -5.93 -26.64 3.55
C ILE A 219 -6.00 -28.17 3.57
N GLU A 220 -5.30 -28.82 4.49
CA GLU A 220 -5.25 -30.29 4.61
C GLU A 220 -6.61 -30.87 5.04
N ASP A 221 -7.32 -30.21 5.97
CA ASP A 221 -8.68 -30.59 6.39
C ASP A 221 -9.70 -30.48 5.25
N ALA A 222 -9.48 -29.53 4.32
CA ALA A 222 -10.29 -29.40 3.11
C ALA A 222 -9.92 -30.43 2.02
N GLY A 223 -8.96 -31.33 2.27
CA GLY A 223 -8.50 -32.35 1.32
C GLY A 223 -7.41 -31.87 0.35
N GLY A 224 -6.88 -30.67 0.57
CA GLY A 224 -5.74 -30.12 -0.16
C GLY A 224 -4.41 -30.60 0.42
N PHE A 225 -3.31 -30.09 -0.13
CA PHE A 225 -1.97 -30.33 0.42
C PHE A 225 -1.08 -29.11 0.21
N VAL A 226 -0.06 -28.99 1.07
CA VAL A 226 0.98 -27.97 0.96
C VAL A 226 2.29 -28.65 0.63
N MET A 227 2.98 -28.16 -0.41
CA MET A 227 4.28 -28.70 -0.82
C MET A 227 5.33 -27.61 -0.97
N TRP A 228 6.58 -27.96 -0.70
CA TRP A 228 7.73 -27.11 -0.93
C TRP A 228 8.20 -27.20 -2.40
N ALA A 229 8.19 -26.08 -3.11
CA ALA A 229 8.71 -25.96 -4.48
C ALA A 229 9.33 -24.57 -4.67
N GLY A 230 10.53 -24.37 -4.10
CA GLY A 230 11.21 -23.07 -3.99
C GLY A 230 10.62 -22.18 -2.89
N THR A 231 9.29 -22.22 -2.73
CA THR A 231 8.52 -21.70 -1.60
C THR A 231 7.38 -22.67 -1.28
N TRP A 232 6.69 -22.49 -0.16
CA TRP A 232 5.52 -23.30 0.21
C TRP A 232 4.33 -22.95 -0.66
N ARG A 233 3.68 -23.99 -1.22
CA ARG A 233 2.59 -23.81 -2.19
C ARG A 233 1.39 -24.71 -1.91
N VAL A 234 0.19 -24.16 -2.04
CA VAL A 234 -1.08 -24.89 -2.04
C VAL A 234 -1.22 -25.67 -3.34
N GLY A 235 -1.42 -26.99 -3.24
CA GLY A 235 -1.53 -27.87 -4.40
C GLY A 235 -0.28 -27.87 -5.31
N GLY A 236 0.85 -27.35 -4.83
CA GLY A 236 2.06 -27.15 -5.64
C GLY A 236 2.06 -25.95 -6.57
N VAL A 237 0.99 -25.16 -6.57
CA VAL A 237 0.80 -24.07 -7.54
C VAL A 237 0.95 -22.71 -6.86
N LEU A 238 0.13 -22.43 -5.84
CA LEU A 238 -0.05 -21.07 -5.33
C LEU A 238 0.72 -20.80 -4.04
N ALA A 239 1.48 -19.71 -3.97
CA ALA A 239 2.34 -19.36 -2.82
C ALA A 239 1.60 -18.59 -1.69
N VAL A 240 0.30 -18.37 -1.85
CA VAL A 240 -0.60 -17.80 -0.84
C VAL A 240 -1.68 -18.80 -0.47
N SER A 241 -2.15 -18.78 0.78
CA SER A 241 -3.21 -19.65 1.28
C SER A 241 -4.60 -19.01 1.20
N ARG A 242 -4.67 -17.68 1.06
CA ARG A 242 -5.91 -16.92 0.93
C ARG A 242 -5.79 -15.91 -0.21
N ALA A 243 -6.82 -15.81 -1.03
CA ALA A 243 -6.88 -14.89 -2.17
C ALA A 243 -8.33 -14.76 -2.66
N PHE A 244 -8.61 -13.65 -3.34
CA PHE A 244 -9.74 -13.51 -4.25
C PHE A 244 -9.46 -14.28 -5.54
N GLY A 245 -10.49 -14.81 -6.20
CA GLY A 245 -10.32 -15.59 -7.42
C GLY A 245 -9.78 -16.99 -7.14
N ASP A 246 -8.79 -17.43 -7.92
CA ASP A 246 -8.19 -18.79 -7.82
C ASP A 246 -9.25 -19.89 -7.87
N LYS A 247 -10.12 -19.83 -8.88
CA LYS A 247 -11.29 -20.68 -9.09
C LYS A 247 -10.96 -22.16 -9.02
N LEU A 248 -9.82 -22.60 -9.56
CA LEU A 248 -9.44 -24.01 -9.54
C LEU A 248 -8.99 -24.49 -8.16
N LEU A 249 -8.55 -23.57 -7.30
CA LEU A 249 -8.07 -23.85 -5.94
C LEU A 249 -9.01 -23.34 -4.85
N LYS A 250 -10.20 -22.82 -5.20
CA LYS A 250 -11.10 -22.12 -4.25
C LYS A 250 -11.55 -22.96 -3.06
N GLN A 251 -11.57 -24.29 -3.21
CA GLN A 251 -11.80 -25.21 -2.10
C GLN A 251 -10.75 -25.05 -0.98
N TYR A 252 -9.52 -24.67 -1.34
CA TYR A 252 -8.38 -24.53 -0.43
C TYR A 252 -7.95 -23.09 -0.24
N VAL A 253 -8.22 -22.20 -1.19
CA VAL A 253 -7.81 -20.79 -1.19
C VAL A 253 -9.05 -19.92 -0.98
N VAL A 254 -9.23 -19.42 0.23
CA VAL A 254 -10.43 -18.67 0.64
C VAL A 254 -10.19 -17.16 0.59
N ALA A 255 -11.26 -16.38 0.38
CA ALA A 255 -11.21 -14.91 0.46
C ALA A 255 -11.65 -14.38 1.85
N ASP A 256 -11.52 -15.21 2.89
CA ASP A 256 -11.88 -14.86 4.27
C ASP A 256 -10.80 -13.97 4.91
N PRO A 257 -11.11 -12.71 5.28
CA PRO A 257 -10.10 -11.79 5.77
C PRO A 257 -9.79 -11.98 7.26
N ASP A 258 -8.51 -11.86 7.61
CA ASP A 258 -8.11 -11.54 8.98
C ASP A 258 -8.36 -10.04 9.22
N ILE A 259 -9.18 -9.71 10.23
CA ILE A 259 -9.57 -8.32 10.53
C ILE A 259 -8.99 -7.87 11.88
N LYS A 260 -8.27 -6.74 11.87
CA LYS A 260 -7.74 -6.07 13.05
C LYS A 260 -8.33 -4.65 13.15
N GLU A 261 -8.59 -4.20 14.36
CA GLU A 261 -9.04 -2.83 14.61
C GLU A 261 -8.08 -2.14 15.58
N GLU A 262 -7.73 -0.91 15.24
CA GLU A 262 -6.88 -0.01 16.00
C GLU A 262 -7.60 1.32 16.20
N VAL A 263 -7.29 2.01 17.30
CA VAL A 263 -7.77 3.37 17.55
C VAL A 263 -6.80 4.37 16.94
N VAL A 264 -7.33 5.31 16.17
CA VAL A 264 -6.62 6.48 15.64
C VAL A 264 -6.54 7.53 16.73
N ASP A 265 -5.51 7.40 17.57
CA ASP A 265 -5.18 8.35 18.61
C ASP A 265 -3.93 9.17 18.25
N LYS A 266 -3.41 9.95 19.21
CA LYS A 266 -2.21 10.78 19.02
C LYS A 266 -0.92 9.97 18.88
N THR A 267 -0.95 8.69 19.24
CA THR A 267 0.21 7.79 19.16
C THR A 267 0.30 7.14 17.78
N LEU A 268 -0.83 6.89 17.10
CA LEU A 268 -0.86 6.35 15.75
C LEU A 268 -0.36 7.41 14.76
N GLU A 269 0.89 7.31 14.31
CA GLU A 269 1.51 8.31 13.42
C GLU A 269 1.13 8.06 11.96
N PHE A 270 1.28 6.83 11.48
CA PHE A 270 0.99 6.45 10.09
C PHE A 270 0.79 4.95 9.93
N LEU A 271 0.19 4.58 8.79
CA LEU A 271 0.00 3.23 8.27
C LEU A 271 0.77 3.10 6.95
N ILE A 272 1.37 1.92 6.75
CA ILE A 272 1.95 1.45 5.49
C ILE A 272 1.15 0.23 5.04
N LEU A 273 0.60 0.27 3.83
CA LEU A 273 0.09 -0.90 3.11
C LEU A 273 1.01 -1.16 1.91
N ALA A 274 1.44 -2.40 1.70
CA ALA A 274 2.21 -2.73 0.50
C ALA A 274 2.09 -4.19 0.08
N SER A 275 2.38 -4.46 -1.20
CA SER A 275 2.56 -5.80 -1.76
C SER A 275 3.84 -6.47 -1.25
N ASP A 276 3.98 -7.78 -1.47
CA ASP A 276 5.15 -8.54 -1.02
C ASP A 276 6.43 -8.08 -1.74
N GLY A 277 6.32 -7.46 -2.91
CA GLY A 277 7.43 -6.81 -3.62
C GLY A 277 8.20 -5.78 -2.77
N LEU A 278 7.58 -5.18 -1.75
CA LEU A 278 8.27 -4.43 -0.70
C LEU A 278 8.76 -5.36 0.43
N TRP A 279 7.85 -6.14 1.01
CA TRP A 279 8.05 -6.86 2.27
C TRP A 279 9.04 -8.02 2.19
N ASP A 280 9.32 -8.53 0.98
CA ASP A 280 10.34 -9.55 0.74
C ASP A 280 11.77 -9.03 0.94
N VAL A 281 11.98 -7.71 0.85
CA VAL A 281 13.32 -7.09 0.89
C VAL A 281 13.47 -5.98 1.93
N VAL A 282 12.38 -5.50 2.53
CA VAL A 282 12.37 -4.49 3.59
C VAL A 282 11.59 -5.00 4.81
N SER A 283 12.21 -4.96 5.99
CA SER A 283 11.52 -5.34 7.23
C SER A 283 10.53 -4.26 7.71
N ASN A 284 9.63 -4.64 8.62
CA ASN A 284 8.65 -3.71 9.19
C ASN A 284 9.33 -2.52 9.89
N GLU A 285 10.40 -2.80 10.65
CA GLU A 285 11.17 -1.80 11.41
C GLU A 285 11.91 -0.84 10.46
N GLU A 286 12.52 -1.38 9.42
CA GLU A 286 13.21 -0.59 8.39
C GLU A 286 12.24 0.31 7.63
N ALA A 287 11.08 -0.22 7.22
CA ALA A 287 10.05 0.55 6.52
C ALA A 287 9.57 1.73 7.37
N VAL A 288 9.26 1.49 8.64
CA VAL A 288 8.86 2.55 9.59
C VAL A 288 9.98 3.58 9.76
N ALA A 289 11.24 3.15 9.91
CA ALA A 289 12.37 4.06 10.07
C ALA A 289 12.60 4.96 8.84
N MET A 290 12.36 4.45 7.62
CA MET A 290 12.48 5.23 6.39
C MET A 290 11.32 6.21 6.20
N VAL A 291 10.09 5.79 6.54
CA VAL A 291 8.89 6.62 6.37
C VAL A 291 8.83 7.75 7.40
N ARG A 292 9.12 7.46 8.67
CA ARG A 292 8.93 8.40 9.79
C ARG A 292 9.49 9.82 9.56
N PRO A 293 10.71 10.04 9.03
CA PRO A 293 11.24 11.40 8.80
C PRO A 293 10.58 12.16 7.64
N ILE A 294 9.84 11.50 6.74
CA ILE A 294 9.32 12.10 5.50
C ILE A 294 7.86 12.53 5.68
N GLN A 295 7.58 13.81 5.89
CA GLN A 295 6.21 14.28 6.16
C GLN A 295 5.24 14.07 4.99
N ASP A 296 5.73 14.18 3.78
CA ASP A 296 4.93 13.98 2.58
C ASP A 296 4.70 12.47 2.34
N PRO A 297 3.44 11.98 2.37
CA PRO A 297 3.17 10.55 2.26
C PRO A 297 3.50 9.98 0.87
N GLU A 298 3.47 10.80 -0.18
CA GLU A 298 3.82 10.41 -1.54
C GLU A 298 5.32 10.16 -1.65
N GLN A 299 6.14 11.11 -1.20
CA GLN A 299 7.61 10.94 -1.12
C GLN A 299 8.00 9.77 -0.21
N ALA A 300 7.24 9.53 0.87
CA ALA A 300 7.49 8.39 1.74
C ALA A 300 7.21 7.05 1.04
N ALA A 301 6.14 6.97 0.25
CA ALA A 301 5.82 5.80 -0.55
C ALA A 301 6.89 5.56 -1.64
N GLU A 302 7.30 6.62 -2.34
CA GLU A 302 8.35 6.56 -3.35
C GLU A 302 9.69 6.10 -2.76
N LYS A 303 10.05 6.61 -1.56
CA LYS A 303 11.26 6.18 -0.86
C LYS A 303 11.29 4.67 -0.60
N LEU A 304 10.17 4.08 -0.15
CA LEU A 304 10.08 2.63 0.06
C LEU A 304 10.13 1.84 -1.25
N LEU A 305 9.45 2.31 -2.28
CA LEU A 305 9.48 1.68 -3.61
C LEU A 305 10.90 1.65 -4.17
N LEU A 306 11.62 2.78 -4.13
CA LEU A 306 12.99 2.88 -4.61
C LEU A 306 13.94 1.99 -3.79
N GLU A 307 13.75 1.93 -2.47
CA GLU A 307 14.54 1.06 -1.61
C GLU A 307 14.34 -0.42 -1.99
N ALA A 308 13.10 -0.86 -2.15
CA ALA A 308 12.80 -2.24 -2.55
C ALA A 308 13.43 -2.59 -3.91
N PHE A 309 13.35 -1.67 -4.88
CA PHE A 309 13.98 -1.83 -6.18
C PHE A 309 15.51 -1.92 -6.07
N GLN A 310 16.15 -1.06 -5.28
CA GLN A 310 17.61 -1.05 -5.07
C GLN A 310 18.11 -2.31 -4.36
N ARG A 311 17.33 -2.86 -3.42
CA ARG A 311 17.61 -4.15 -2.77
C ARG A 311 17.37 -5.35 -3.67
N GLY A 312 16.90 -5.12 -4.89
CA GLY A 312 16.85 -6.12 -5.94
C GLY A 312 15.52 -6.85 -6.03
N SER A 313 14.43 -6.34 -5.43
CA SER A 313 13.09 -6.88 -5.62
C SER A 313 12.81 -7.19 -7.09
N SER A 314 12.24 -8.37 -7.32
CA SER A 314 11.93 -8.90 -8.64
C SER A 314 10.45 -8.86 -8.97
N ASP A 315 9.64 -8.25 -8.10
CA ASP A 315 8.19 -8.19 -8.25
C ASP A 315 7.66 -6.82 -8.68
N ASN A 316 6.35 -6.75 -8.90
CA ASN A 316 5.61 -5.50 -8.83
C ASN A 316 5.73 -4.93 -7.40
N ILE A 317 5.79 -3.62 -7.28
CA ILE A 317 5.97 -2.96 -5.99
C ILE A 317 4.92 -1.87 -5.88
N THR A 318 4.02 -2.00 -4.92
CA THR A 318 2.97 -1.02 -4.64
C THR A 318 2.95 -0.70 -3.16
N VAL A 319 2.98 0.59 -2.84
CA VAL A 319 3.02 1.11 -1.48
C VAL A 319 1.99 2.21 -1.33
N VAL A 320 1.17 2.15 -0.29
CA VAL A 320 0.24 3.20 0.14
C VAL A 320 0.61 3.62 1.55
N ILE A 321 0.78 4.92 1.76
CA ILE A 321 1.06 5.54 3.06
C ILE A 321 -0.15 6.36 3.48
N VAL A 322 -0.60 6.18 4.72
CA VAL A 322 -1.63 7.03 5.34
C VAL A 322 -1.06 7.63 6.61
N ARG A 323 -0.94 8.96 6.67
CA ARG A 323 -0.48 9.71 7.85
C ARG A 323 -1.66 10.25 8.62
N PHE A 324 -1.70 9.98 9.92
CA PHE A 324 -2.74 10.48 10.81
C PHE A 324 -2.29 11.80 11.43
N LEU A 325 -3.01 12.85 11.08
CA LEU A 325 -2.74 14.20 11.53
C LEU A 325 -3.47 14.45 12.84
N ASP A 326 -2.89 15.26 13.70
CA ASP A 326 -3.66 15.82 14.81
C ASP A 326 -4.67 16.75 14.17
N GLY A 327 -5.90 16.25 14.02
CA GLY A 327 -7.00 17.07 13.57
C GLY A 327 -7.05 18.29 14.49
N THR A 328 -6.61 19.44 13.98
CA THR A 328 -7.16 20.71 14.41
C THR A 328 -8.63 20.60 14.04
N VAL A 329 -9.43 20.03 14.94
CA VAL A 329 -10.83 20.39 14.99
C VAL A 329 -10.77 21.90 15.11
N GLY A 330 -11.10 22.58 14.02
CA GLY A 330 -11.53 23.96 14.07
C GLY A 330 -12.79 23.96 14.89
N ASP A 331 -12.63 23.82 16.21
CA ASP A 331 -13.64 24.22 17.14
C ASP A 331 -13.79 25.72 16.87
N GLY A 332 -14.96 26.12 16.39
CA GLY A 332 -15.33 27.52 16.20
C GLY A 332 -15.23 28.36 17.49
N SER A 333 -14.70 27.80 18.58
CA SER A 333 -14.20 28.51 19.74
C SER A 333 -12.99 29.40 19.44
N GLY A 334 -12.18 29.13 18.41
CA GLY A 334 -11.06 30.00 18.00
C GLY A 334 -11.53 31.36 17.48
N GLU A 335 -12.44 31.35 16.50
CA GLU A 335 -13.05 32.59 15.99
C GLU A 335 -13.94 33.29 17.03
N LYS A 336 -14.60 32.55 17.93
CA LYS A 336 -15.37 33.17 19.02
C LYS A 336 -14.47 33.82 20.06
N LYS A 337 -13.37 33.19 20.46
CA LYS A 337 -12.39 33.77 21.40
C LYS A 337 -11.69 34.98 20.80
N GLU A 338 -11.33 34.94 19.53
CA GLU A 338 -10.70 36.08 18.86
C GLU A 338 -11.69 37.25 18.66
N LYS A 339 -12.97 36.95 18.33
CA LYS A 339 -14.03 37.98 18.26
C LYS A 339 -14.45 38.51 19.64
N GLU A 340 -14.37 37.71 20.71
CA GLU A 340 -14.61 38.16 22.10
C GLU A 340 -13.44 39.00 22.63
N GLU A 341 -12.19 38.60 22.44
CA GLU A 341 -11.02 39.40 22.84
C GLU A 341 -10.94 40.74 22.09
N VAL A 342 -11.31 40.76 20.80
CA VAL A 342 -11.35 42.00 20.02
C VAL A 342 -12.50 42.91 20.48
N LYS A 343 -13.64 42.35 20.90
CA LYS A 343 -14.75 43.13 21.49
C LYS A 343 -14.40 43.69 22.87
N GLU A 344 -13.76 42.89 23.71
CA GLU A 344 -13.37 43.30 25.06
C GLU A 344 -12.31 44.41 25.01
N LYS A 345 -11.30 44.28 24.13
CA LYS A 345 -10.29 45.34 23.88
C LYS A 345 -10.86 46.59 23.20
N ALA A 346 -11.97 46.48 22.48
CA ALA A 346 -12.67 47.63 21.89
C ALA A 346 -13.49 48.39 22.93
N GLN A 347 -14.19 47.68 23.82
CA GLN A 347 -14.96 48.28 24.92
C GLN A 347 -14.06 48.97 25.94
N GLU A 348 -12.91 48.37 26.28
CA GLU A 348 -11.95 48.98 27.20
C GLU A 348 -11.35 50.28 26.63
N LYS A 349 -11.16 50.36 25.30
CA LYS A 349 -10.71 51.59 24.62
C LYS A 349 -11.78 52.68 24.55
N GLU A 350 -13.07 52.32 24.49
CA GLU A 350 -14.16 53.29 24.53
C GLU A 350 -14.34 53.87 25.94
N GLU A 351 -14.34 53.05 26.99
CA GLU A 351 -14.44 53.53 28.38
C GLU A 351 -13.30 54.48 28.77
N VAL A 352 -12.07 54.19 28.30
CA VAL A 352 -10.91 55.07 28.56
C VAL A 352 -11.05 56.40 27.82
N LYS A 353 -11.65 56.42 26.63
CA LYS A 353 -11.92 57.67 25.90
C LYS A 353 -13.03 58.50 26.56
N GLU A 354 -14.07 57.86 27.08
CA GLU A 354 -15.21 58.53 27.71
C GLU A 354 -14.78 59.18 29.05
N LYS A 355 -14.00 58.45 29.88
CA LYS A 355 -13.41 58.99 31.11
C LYS A 355 -12.41 60.13 30.86
N ALA A 356 -11.71 60.11 29.72
CA ALA A 356 -10.82 61.20 29.33
C ALA A 356 -11.58 62.45 28.83
N GLN A 357 -12.80 62.30 28.33
CA GLN A 357 -13.67 63.40 27.91
C GLN A 357 -14.42 64.03 29.09
N GLU A 358 -14.84 63.24 30.09
CA GLU A 358 -15.42 63.77 31.34
C GLU A 358 -14.41 64.61 32.14
N LYS A 359 -13.15 64.15 32.27
CA LYS A 359 -12.08 64.92 32.94
C LYS A 359 -11.76 66.26 32.24
N LYS A 360 -12.00 66.38 30.94
CA LYS A 360 -11.84 67.64 30.18
C LYS A 360 -13.02 68.59 30.34
N LYS A 361 -14.22 68.09 30.65
CA LYS A 361 -15.39 68.92 30.97
C LYS A 361 -15.36 69.46 32.40
N GLU A 362 -14.78 68.74 33.36
CA GLU A 362 -14.59 69.26 34.73
C GLU A 362 -13.54 70.37 34.83
N THR A 363 -12.61 70.47 33.87
CA THR A 363 -11.57 71.52 33.87
C THR A 363 -11.96 72.80 33.12
N THR A 364 -13.20 72.92 32.63
CA THR A 364 -13.66 74.09 31.87
C THR A 364 -14.82 74.88 32.50
N ASN A 365 -15.26 74.51 33.70
CA ASN A 365 -16.22 75.30 34.47
C ASN A 365 -15.56 75.88 35.72
N ASP A 366 -14.75 76.92 35.52
CA ASP A 366 -14.50 77.91 36.58
C ASP A 366 -15.05 79.27 36.12
N PRO A 367 -16.25 79.66 36.57
CA PRO A 367 -16.83 80.96 36.27
C PRO A 367 -16.83 81.83 37.55
N THR A 368 -15.94 82.82 37.65
CA THR A 368 -16.12 84.14 38.31
C THR A 368 -14.77 84.85 38.41
N SER A 369 -14.59 86.02 37.78
CA SER A 369 -14.88 87.41 38.23
C SER A 369 -13.62 88.13 38.68
#